data_AF-A0A452XZR0-F1
#
_entry.id   AF-A0A452XZR0-F1
#
_cell.length_a   1.000
_cell.length_b   1.000
_cell.length_c   1.000
_cell.angle_alpha   90.00
_cell.angle_beta   90.00
_cell.angle_gamma   90.00
#
_symmetry.space_group_name_H-M   'P 1'
#
loop_
_entity.id
_entity.type
_entity.pdbx_description
1 polymer ?
#
loop_
_entity_poly.entity_id
_entity_poly.type
_entity_poly.pdbx_seq_one_letter_code
_entity_poly.pdbx_strand_id
1 'polypeptide(L)'
;MTAMPCNHAVSAIVKAKLQPEDFVDDFFKKAMYKKAYGHIIFPVPGPNLWPRSRTQDIEPPVFRDKELGSNKQRGGKTNLRSQHQEIHLGWHPLLVATANL
;
A
#
# COMPACT_ATOMS: atom_id res chain seq x y z
N MET A 1 0.50 17.54 14.32
CA MET A 1 0.73 16.19 14.88
C MET A 1 0.86 15.21 13.73
N THR A 2 2.00 14.57 13.56
CA THR A 2 2.20 13.51 12.55
C THR A 2 2.15 12.17 13.25
N ALA A 3 1.01 11.50 13.15
CA ALA A 3 0.79 10.17 13.73
C ALA A 3 1.46 9.03 12.92
N MET A 4 2.06 9.37 11.76
CA MET A 4 2.88 8.50 10.92
C MET A 4 4.21 9.20 10.60
N PRO A 5 5.37 8.54 10.73
CA PRO A 5 6.66 9.12 10.37
C PRO A 5 6.71 9.44 8.86
N CYS A 6 7.27 10.60 8.51
CA CYS A 6 7.53 10.90 7.10
C CYS A 6 8.69 10.05 6.56
N ASN A 7 8.86 10.01 5.23
CA ASN A 7 9.94 9.24 4.58
C ASN A 7 11.35 9.52 5.16
N HIS A 8 11.64 10.79 5.53
CA HIS A 8 12.89 11.16 6.17
C HIS A 8 13.06 10.55 7.57
N ALA A 9 11.99 10.55 8.38
CA ALA A 9 12.00 9.99 9.72
C ALA A 9 12.17 8.47 9.67
N VAL A 10 11.46 7.78 8.78
CA VAL A 10 11.63 6.33 8.54
C VAL A 10 13.09 6.01 8.20
N SER A 11 13.69 6.78 7.28
CA SER A 11 15.09 6.59 6.88
C SER A 11 16.07 6.77 8.06
N ALA A 12 15.83 7.78 8.91
CA ALA A 12 16.64 8.04 10.09
C ALA A 12 16.50 6.92 11.15
N ILE A 13 15.27 6.45 11.40
CA ILE A 13 14.97 5.35 12.34
C ILE A 13 15.65 4.06 11.88
N VAL A 14 15.54 3.72 10.60
CA VAL A 14 16.19 2.53 10.03
C VAL A 14 17.71 2.65 10.11
N LYS A 15 18.29 3.82 9.82
CA LYS A 15 19.73 4.08 10.00
C LYS A 15 20.17 3.90 11.45
N ALA A 16 19.31 4.22 12.41
CA ALA A 16 19.52 3.99 13.83
C ALA A 16 19.30 2.53 14.27
N LYS A 17 19.00 1.61 13.34
CA LYS A 17 18.67 0.18 13.58
C LYS A 17 17.45 -0.03 14.49
N LEU A 18 16.52 0.91 14.45
CA LEU A 18 15.25 0.83 15.16
C LEU A 18 14.13 0.44 14.19
N GLN A 19 13.01 -0.02 14.72
CA GLN A 19 11.85 -0.38 13.91
C GLN A 19 10.94 0.84 13.73
N PRO A 20 10.61 1.27 12.51
CA PRO A 20 9.73 2.42 12.27
C PRO A 20 8.32 2.23 12.84
N GLU A 21 7.86 1.00 12.96
CA GLU A 21 6.55 0.63 13.52
C GLU A 21 6.39 1.07 15.00
N ASP A 22 7.50 1.14 15.74
CA ASP A 22 7.51 1.58 17.14
C ASP A 22 7.24 3.09 17.28
N PHE A 23 7.45 3.86 16.21
CA PHE A 23 7.27 5.31 16.16
C PHE A 23 5.95 5.74 15.51
N VAL A 24 5.10 4.77 15.14
CA VAL A 24 3.74 5.03 14.65
C VAL A 24 2.79 5.16 15.84
N ASP A 25 1.86 6.10 15.74
CA ASP A 25 0.81 6.28 16.75
C ASP A 25 -0.02 5.00 16.93
N ASP A 26 -0.43 4.73 18.17
CA ASP A 26 -1.24 3.56 18.52
C ASP A 26 -2.54 3.47 17.71
N PHE A 27 -3.08 4.60 17.26
CA PHE A 27 -4.25 4.68 16.39
C PHE A 27 -4.14 3.80 15.13
N PHE A 28 -2.93 3.69 14.56
CA PHE A 28 -2.71 2.89 13.35
C PHE A 28 -2.27 1.45 13.64
N LYS A 29 -2.10 1.07 14.91
CA LYS A 29 -1.69 -0.29 15.27
C LYS A 29 -2.87 -1.27 15.18
N LYS A 30 -2.53 -2.53 14.97
CA LYS A 30 -3.50 -3.65 14.84
C LYS A 30 -4.52 -3.71 15.99
N ALA A 31 -4.12 -3.33 17.20
CA ALA A 31 -5.02 -3.30 18.35
C ALA A 31 -6.18 -2.32 18.15
N MET A 32 -5.91 -1.12 17.64
CA MET A 32 -6.93 -0.12 17.35
C MET A 32 -7.79 -0.51 16.15
N TYR A 33 -7.19 -1.10 15.11
CA TYR A 33 -7.95 -1.69 14.00
C TYR A 33 -8.98 -2.72 14.50
N LYS A 34 -8.56 -3.67 15.35
CA LYS A 34 -9.46 -4.68 15.93
C LYS A 34 -10.56 -4.08 16.79
N LYS A 35 -10.28 -2.99 17.52
CA LYS A 35 -11.30 -2.27 18.31
C LYS A 35 -12.30 -1.57 17.38
N ALA A 36 -11.83 -0.89 16.34
CA ALA A 36 -12.67 -0.19 15.39
C ALA A 36 -13.59 -1.13 14.60
N TYR A 37 -13.06 -2.26 14.15
CA TYR A 37 -13.77 -3.28 13.35
C TYR A 37 -14.24 -4.48 14.17
N GLY A 38 -14.28 -4.36 15.51
CA GLY A 38 -14.76 -5.43 16.39
C GLY A 38 -16.28 -5.63 16.32
N HIS A 39 -16.99 -4.61 15.85
CA HIS A 39 -18.44 -4.63 15.66
C HIS A 39 -18.80 -5.04 14.23
N ILE A 40 -19.97 -5.66 14.08
CA ILE A 40 -20.49 -6.04 12.76
C ILE A 40 -20.75 -4.79 11.93
N ILE A 41 -20.08 -4.69 10.79
CA ILE A 41 -20.44 -3.76 9.73
C ILE A 41 -21.46 -4.48 8.87
N PHE A 42 -22.72 -4.03 8.92
CA PHE A 42 -23.75 -4.60 8.07
C PHE A 42 -23.40 -4.38 6.60
N PRO A 43 -23.59 -5.40 5.74
CA PRO A 43 -23.38 -5.21 4.32
C PRO A 43 -24.32 -4.11 3.82
N VAL A 44 -23.79 -3.24 2.98
CA VAL A 44 -24.63 -2.28 2.27
C VAL A 44 -25.54 -3.07 1.32
N PRO A 45 -26.87 -2.84 1.33
CA PRO A 45 -27.79 -3.47 0.38
C PRO A 45 -27.33 -3.27 -1.07
N GLY A 46 -27.81 -4.10 -2.00
CA GLY A 46 -27.47 -3.93 -3.42
C GLY A 46 -27.95 -2.59 -4.00
N PRO A 47 -27.43 -2.15 -5.17
CA PRO A 47 -27.77 -0.86 -5.77
C PRO A 47 -29.27 -0.58 -5.91
N ASN A 48 -30.08 -1.61 -6.16
CA ASN A 48 -31.52 -1.51 -6.29
C ASN A 48 -32.24 -1.06 -5.01
N LEU A 49 -31.58 -1.18 -3.84
CA LEU A 49 -32.10 -0.84 -2.52
C LEU A 49 -31.46 0.45 -1.97
N TRP A 50 -30.58 1.10 -2.72
CA TRP A 50 -29.98 2.37 -2.28
C TRP A 50 -31.01 3.51 -2.33
N PRO A 51 -31.02 4.39 -1.32
CA PRO A 51 -31.87 5.57 -1.35
C PRO A 51 -31.47 6.46 -2.54
N ARG A 52 -32.43 6.82 -3.39
CA ARG A 52 -32.18 7.79 -4.47
C ARG A 52 -31.87 9.14 -3.86
N SER A 53 -30.68 9.65 -4.15
CA SER A 53 -30.28 11.00 -3.76
C SER A 53 -31.09 12.03 -4.56
N ARG A 54 -31.30 13.24 -4.00
CA ARG A 54 -31.87 14.39 -4.75
C ARG A 54 -30.81 15.10 -5.59
N THR A 55 -29.55 14.68 -5.49
CA THR A 55 -28.43 15.21 -6.26
C THR A 55 -28.38 14.55 -7.63
N GLN A 56 -27.82 15.26 -8.61
CA GLN A 56 -27.57 14.69 -9.93
C GLN A 56 -26.62 13.50 -9.81
N ASP A 57 -26.80 12.53 -10.70
CA ASP A 57 -25.89 11.40 -10.81
C ASP A 57 -24.48 11.91 -11.13
N ILE A 58 -23.48 11.28 -10.51
CA ILE A 58 -22.09 11.61 -10.75
C ILE A 58 -21.71 11.05 -12.11
N GLU A 59 -21.38 11.93 -13.06
CA GLU A 59 -20.84 11.52 -14.34
C GLU A 59 -19.48 10.82 -14.14
N PRO A 60 -19.19 9.76 -14.91
CA PRO A 60 -17.89 9.12 -14.84
C PRO A 60 -16.79 10.15 -15.14
N PRO A 61 -15.63 10.09 -14.46
CA PRO A 61 -14.53 10.98 -14.77
C PRO A 61 -14.15 10.81 -16.24
N VAL A 62 -14.10 11.93 -16.97
CA VAL A 62 -13.68 11.93 -18.37
C VAL A 62 -12.18 11.63 -18.42
N PHE A 63 -11.84 10.38 -18.71
CA PHE A 63 -10.47 10.01 -19.02
C PHE A 63 -10.15 10.54 -20.42
N ARG A 64 -9.27 11.55 -20.49
CA ARG A 64 -8.66 11.91 -21.77
C ARG A 64 -7.63 10.83 -22.08
N ASP A 65 -7.74 10.22 -23.25
CA ASP A 65 -6.62 9.48 -23.82
C ASP A 65 -5.44 10.46 -23.85
N LYS A 66 -4.42 10.19 -23.04
CA LYS A 66 -3.17 10.93 -23.17
C LYS A 66 -2.66 10.58 -24.56
N GLU A 67 -2.73 11.53 -25.50
CA GLU A 67 -1.91 11.48 -26.68
C GLU A 67 -0.49 11.16 -26.21
N LEU A 68 -0.01 9.98 -26.57
CA LEU A 68 1.37 9.55 -26.36
C LEU A 68 2.25 10.45 -27.23
N GLY A 69 2.54 11.65 -26.76
CA GLY A 69 3.08 12.72 -27.60
C GLY A 69 3.79 13.81 -26.82
N SER A 70 4.99 13.52 -26.31
CA SER A 70 6.22 14.23 -26.72
C SER A 70 7.41 13.87 -25.81
N ASN A 71 8.46 13.42 -26.47
CA ASN A 71 9.78 13.08 -25.97
C ASN A 71 10.40 14.22 -25.13
N LYS A 72 10.71 13.95 -23.84
CA LYS A 72 11.67 14.77 -23.08
C LYS A 72 12.91 13.93 -22.80
N GLN A 73 13.93 14.13 -23.63
CA GLN A 73 15.24 13.52 -23.44
C GLN A 73 15.92 14.07 -22.17
N ARG A 74 16.39 13.10 -21.36
CA ARG A 74 17.67 13.02 -20.62
C ARG A 74 17.87 13.86 -19.34
N GLY A 75 18.13 13.12 -18.25
CA GLY A 75 18.94 13.57 -17.12
C GLY A 75 19.06 12.52 -16.00
N GLY A 76 20.15 11.74 -15.99
CA GLY A 76 20.69 11.05 -14.80
C GLY A 76 20.12 9.67 -14.44
N LYS A 77 20.86 8.60 -14.76
CA LYS A 77 20.69 7.30 -14.10
C LYS A 77 21.13 7.46 -12.63
N THR A 78 20.18 7.52 -11.71
CA THR A 78 20.42 7.04 -10.35
C THR A 78 19.58 5.78 -10.16
N ASN A 79 20.29 4.68 -9.96
CA ASN A 79 19.71 3.38 -9.71
C ASN A 79 19.06 3.41 -8.32
N LEU A 80 17.75 3.70 -8.25
CA LEU A 80 16.96 3.53 -7.02
C LEU A 80 16.45 2.08 -6.88
N ARG A 81 17.29 1.11 -7.23
CA ARG A 81 17.07 -0.32 -7.07
C ARG A 81 18.36 -0.98 -6.56
N SER A 82 18.77 -0.59 -5.35
CA SER A 82 19.79 -1.32 -4.57
C SER A 82 19.49 -1.35 -3.07
N GLN A 83 18.25 -1.13 -2.65
CA GLN A 83 17.81 -1.46 -1.30
C GLN A 83 16.54 -2.32 -1.32
N HIS A 84 16.56 -3.37 -2.15
CA HIS A 84 15.94 -4.61 -1.71
C HIS A 84 17.02 -5.31 -0.89
N GLN A 85 17.10 -4.98 0.40
CA GLN A 85 17.84 -5.84 1.32
C GLN A 85 17.11 -7.18 1.31
N GLU A 86 17.80 -8.19 0.81
CA GLU A 86 17.49 -9.60 1.01
C GLU A 86 17.14 -9.80 2.49
N ILE A 87 15.85 -9.89 2.77
CA ILE A 87 15.40 -10.65 3.92
C ILE A 87 15.79 -12.09 3.61
N HIS A 88 16.94 -12.50 4.15
CA HIS A 88 17.28 -13.90 4.36
C HIS A 88 16.20 -14.54 5.24
N LEU A 89 15.09 -14.92 4.63
CA LEU A 89 14.19 -15.95 5.15
C LEU A 89 14.46 -17.17 4.28
N GLY A 90 15.31 -18.05 4.79
CA GLY A 90 15.62 -19.33 4.19
C GLY A 90 14.36 -20.18 4.08
N TRP A 91 13.81 -20.24 2.87
CA TRP A 91 12.94 -21.33 2.45
C TRP A 91 13.86 -22.35 1.77
N HIS A 92 14.09 -23.46 2.45
CA HIS A 92 14.87 -24.61 1.97
C HIS A 92 14.35 -25.11 0.60
N PRO A 93 15.20 -25.30 -0.41
CA PRO A 93 14.83 -25.99 -1.64
C PRO A 93 15.12 -27.49 -1.48
N LEU A 94 14.22 -28.22 -0.84
CA LEU A 94 14.16 -29.68 -0.93
C LEU A 94 12.69 -30.07 -1.10
N LEU A 95 12.16 -29.95 -2.33
CA LEU A 95 11.04 -30.75 -2.87
C LEU A 95 10.56 -30.21 -4.24
N VAL A 96 11.45 -30.19 -5.25
CA VAL A 96 11.05 -30.35 -6.66
C VAL A 96 12.12 -31.19 -7.36
N ALA A 97 12.05 -32.50 -7.16
CA ALA A 97 12.68 -33.50 -8.02
C ALA A 97 12.08 -34.87 -7.69
N THR A 98 11.05 -35.28 -8.45
CA THR A 98 10.88 -36.60 -9.08
C THR A 98 9.49 -36.64 -9.71
N ALA A 99 9.39 -36.13 -10.94
CA ALA A 99 8.38 -36.55 -11.91
C ALA A 99 9.15 -37.16 -13.09
N ASN A 100 9.21 -38.49 -13.13
CA ASN A 100 9.41 -39.38 -14.29
C ASN A 100 10.00 -40.72 -13.81
N LEU A 101 9.11 -41.64 -13.44
CA LEU A 101 9.05 -43.06 -13.83
C LEU A 101 7.72 -43.64 -13.32
#